data_AF-A0A017S3R9-F1
#
_entry.id   AF-A0A017S3R9-F1
#
_cell.length_a   1.000
_cell.length_b   1.000
_cell.length_c   1.000
_cell.angle_alpha   90.00
_cell.angle_beta   90.00
_cell.angle_gamma   90.00
#
_symmetry.space_group_name_H-M   'P 1'
#
loop_
_entity.id
_entity.type
_entity.pdbx_description
1 polymer ?
#
loop_
_entity_poly.entity_id
_entity_poly.type
_entity_poly.pdbx_seq_one_letter_code
_entity_poly.pdbx_strand_id
1 'polypeptide(L)'
;MTSHITVKACSKSDDFGTSKQHAHDNYLKAQDVEAQPVAAELGLFDMKRAFDYLIYALEWHLDPKDDKDGRREAQAPELFTPGFHIPAVTCWVKHTGRKLYEGLCNGKMKNRHPRDILSTLKHFDHPAEWWPFWKERSIEVSKDWPDEFVRNAAEQAMKHMQDIA
;
A
#
# COMPACT_ATOMS: atom_id res chain seq x y z
N MET A 1 30.73 47.03 29.15
CA MET A 1 30.25 45.69 29.55
C MET A 1 29.13 45.31 28.61
N THR A 2 29.44 44.49 27.61
CA THR A 2 28.51 44.15 26.52
C THR A 2 27.97 42.75 26.79
N SER A 3 26.68 42.65 27.10
CA SER A 3 26.02 41.37 27.38
C SER A 3 25.84 40.58 26.09
N HIS A 4 26.54 39.46 25.97
CA HIS A 4 26.28 38.47 24.93
C HIS A 4 24.98 37.73 25.26
N ILE A 5 23.93 37.98 24.49
CA ILE A 5 22.73 37.15 24.47
C ILE A 5 23.05 35.94 23.58
N THR A 6 23.28 34.80 24.20
CA THR A 6 23.37 33.52 23.49
C THR A 6 21.96 33.10 23.12
N VAL A 7 21.58 33.31 21.86
CA VAL A 7 20.34 32.76 21.31
C VAL A 7 20.51 31.25 21.23
N LYS A 8 19.88 30.55 22.16
CA LYS A 8 19.77 29.08 22.16
C LYS A 8 19.00 28.70 20.90
N ALA A 9 19.70 28.13 19.92
CA ALA A 9 19.07 27.47 18.79
C ALA A 9 18.24 26.30 19.35
N CYS A 10 16.94 26.51 19.49
CA CYS A 10 16.00 25.43 19.79
C CYS A 10 16.05 24.42 18.65
N SER A 11 16.49 23.22 19.00
CA SER A 11 16.52 22.02 18.17
C SER A 11 15.13 21.78 17.58
N LYS A 12 14.94 22.10 16.29
CA LYS A 12 13.72 21.81 15.52
C LYS A 12 13.73 20.39 14.92
N SER A 13 14.76 19.59 15.18
CA SER A 13 14.90 18.24 14.60
C SER A 13 13.95 17.24 15.23
N ASP A 14 13.68 17.38 16.53
CA ASP A 14 13.00 16.35 17.31
C ASP A 14 11.47 16.42 17.08
N ASP A 15 10.92 17.64 17.01
CA ASP A 15 9.49 17.87 16.76
C ASP A 15 9.04 17.39 15.36
N PHE A 16 9.90 17.51 14.35
CA PHE A 16 9.58 17.08 12.98
C PHE A 16 9.53 15.55 12.86
N GLY A 17 10.47 14.84 13.50
CA GLY A 17 10.47 13.38 13.56
C GLY A 17 9.22 12.83 14.26
N THR A 18 8.87 13.42 15.40
CA THR A 18 7.68 13.04 16.17
C THR A 18 6.37 13.34 15.42
N SER A 19 6.28 14.51 14.75
CA SER A 19 5.10 14.84 13.95
C SER A 19 4.90 13.91 12.75
N LYS A 20 5.98 13.49 12.09
CA LYS A 20 5.93 12.55 10.97
C LYS A 20 5.49 11.16 11.43
N GLN A 21 6.00 10.70 12.56
CA GLN A 21 5.60 9.42 13.15
C GLN A 21 4.11 9.43 13.55
N HIS A 22 3.62 10.50 14.17
CA HIS A 22 2.20 10.60 14.51
C HIS A 22 1.28 10.60 13.29
N ALA A 23 1.65 11.30 12.21
CA ALA A 23 0.88 11.26 10.96
C ALA A 23 0.84 9.85 10.37
N HIS A 24 1.96 9.14 10.45
CA HIS A 24 2.10 7.76 9.99
C HIS A 24 1.24 6.79 10.79
N ASP A 25 1.30 6.84 12.12
CA ASP A 25 0.49 6.00 13.00
C ASP A 25 -1.02 6.24 12.79
N ASN A 26 -1.43 7.51 12.67
CA ASN A 26 -2.83 7.87 12.42
C ASN A 26 -3.31 7.35 11.06
N TYR A 27 -2.48 7.48 10.02
CA TYR A 27 -2.81 6.96 8.70
C TYR A 27 -2.98 5.44 8.73
N LEU A 28 -2.03 4.71 9.31
CA LEU A 28 -2.12 3.24 9.37
C LEU A 28 -3.30 2.76 10.22
N LYS A 29 -3.59 3.46 11.32
CA LYS A 29 -4.79 3.20 12.11
C LYS A 29 -6.06 3.40 11.29
N ALA A 30 -6.12 4.44 10.46
CA ALA A 30 -7.25 4.64 9.56
C ALA A 30 -7.37 3.50 8.54
N GLN A 31 -6.27 3.06 7.93
CA GLN A 31 -6.27 1.95 6.98
C GLN A 31 -6.74 0.63 7.61
N ASP A 32 -6.27 0.31 8.83
CA ASP A 32 -6.72 -0.87 9.57
C ASP A 32 -8.21 -0.82 9.91
N VAL A 33 -8.69 0.34 10.38
CA VAL A 33 -10.10 0.56 10.72
C VAL A 33 -11.00 0.55 9.47
N GLU A 34 -10.53 1.06 8.32
CA GLU A 34 -11.28 1.03 7.06
C GLU A 34 -11.34 -0.37 6.44
N ALA A 35 -10.28 -1.17 6.58
CA ALA A 35 -10.23 -2.53 6.03
C ALA A 35 -11.19 -3.51 6.73
N GLN A 36 -11.44 -3.31 8.03
CA GLN A 36 -12.35 -4.15 8.82
C GLN A 36 -13.83 -4.13 8.33
N PRO A 37 -14.50 -2.99 8.14
CA PRO A 37 -15.88 -2.95 7.66
C PRO A 37 -16.01 -3.42 6.20
N VAL A 38 -14.96 -3.25 5.38
CA VAL A 38 -14.90 -3.83 4.02
C VAL A 38 -14.91 -5.35 4.12
N ALA A 39 -14.07 -5.91 4.99
CA ALA A 39 -14.06 -7.35 5.25
C ALA A 39 -15.42 -7.85 5.78
N ALA A 40 -16.11 -7.05 6.58
CA ALA A 40 -17.42 -7.36 7.16
C ALA A 40 -18.62 -7.11 6.22
N GLU A 41 -18.41 -6.64 4.98
CA GLU A 41 -19.48 -6.34 4.01
C GLU A 41 -20.58 -5.41 4.54
N LEU A 42 -20.22 -4.46 5.40
CA LEU A 42 -21.18 -3.54 6.03
C LEU A 42 -21.75 -2.48 5.06
N GLY A 43 -21.80 -2.77 3.75
CA GLY A 43 -22.48 -2.00 2.71
C GLY A 43 -21.88 -0.62 2.38
N LEU A 44 -21.00 -0.09 3.24
CA LEU A 44 -20.43 1.25 3.11
C LEU A 44 -19.13 1.31 2.29
N PHE A 45 -18.44 0.18 2.12
CA PHE A 45 -17.15 0.14 1.43
C PHE A 45 -17.03 -1.09 0.52
N ASP A 46 -16.71 -0.85 -0.76
CA ASP A 46 -16.51 -1.89 -1.77
C ASP A 46 -15.10 -2.48 -1.69
N MET A 47 -14.99 -3.80 -1.84
CA MET A 47 -13.73 -4.54 -2.09
C MET A 47 -12.87 -3.91 -3.19
N LYS A 48 -13.46 -3.12 -4.10
CA LYS A 48 -12.72 -2.26 -5.05
C LYS A 48 -11.61 -1.46 -4.38
N ARG A 49 -11.84 -0.91 -3.19
CA ARG A 49 -10.85 -0.08 -2.50
C ARG A 49 -9.61 -0.89 -2.10
N ALA A 50 -9.80 -2.13 -1.63
CA ALA A 50 -8.70 -3.05 -1.34
C ALA A 50 -7.89 -3.32 -2.62
N PHE A 51 -8.55 -3.60 -3.75
CA PHE A 51 -7.89 -3.75 -5.05
C PHE A 51 -7.07 -2.52 -5.43
N ASP A 52 -7.67 -1.33 -5.37
CA ASP A 52 -7.01 -0.08 -5.77
C ASP A 52 -5.72 0.14 -4.96
N TYR A 53 -5.71 -0.17 -3.66
CA TYR A 53 -4.51 -0.07 -2.83
C TYR A 53 -3.41 -1.06 -3.22
N LEU A 54 -3.77 -2.33 -3.48
CA LEU A 54 -2.78 -3.32 -3.92
C LEU A 54 -2.21 -2.97 -5.29
N ILE A 55 -3.05 -2.55 -6.24
CA ILE A 55 -2.64 -2.13 -7.57
C ILE A 55 -1.70 -0.92 -7.48
N TYR A 56 -2.14 0.14 -6.79
CA TYR A 56 -1.36 1.36 -6.67
C TYR A 56 0.01 1.09 -6.04
N ALA A 57 0.04 0.39 -4.91
CA ALA A 57 1.28 0.19 -4.17
C ALA A 57 2.19 -0.88 -4.77
N LEU A 58 1.64 -2.00 -5.28
CA LEU A 58 2.44 -3.16 -5.69
C LEU A 58 2.59 -3.32 -7.21
N GLU A 59 1.64 -2.84 -8.00
CA GLU A 59 1.77 -2.84 -9.47
C GLU A 59 2.44 -1.55 -9.94
N TRP A 60 1.82 -0.40 -9.73
CA TRP A 60 2.28 0.83 -10.39
C TRP A 60 3.59 1.39 -9.85
N HIS A 61 3.74 1.41 -8.52
CA HIS A 61 4.88 2.11 -7.91
C HIS A 61 6.10 1.24 -7.70
N LEU A 62 5.95 -0.09 -7.72
CA LEU A 62 7.06 -1.04 -7.62
C LEU A 62 7.47 -1.63 -8.97
N ASP A 63 6.77 -1.35 -10.07
CA ASP A 63 7.23 -1.78 -11.40
C ASP A 63 8.32 -0.85 -11.97
N PRO A 64 9.55 -1.36 -12.23
CA PRO A 64 10.63 -0.56 -12.79
C PRO A 64 10.33 -0.03 -14.21
N LYS A 65 9.35 -0.60 -14.93
CA LYS A 65 8.96 -0.16 -16.27
C LYS A 65 8.09 1.10 -16.25
N ASP A 66 7.37 1.34 -15.16
CA ASP A 66 6.45 2.48 -15.02
C ASP A 66 7.19 3.80 -14.72
N ASP A 67 8.46 3.75 -14.33
CA ASP A 67 9.32 4.92 -14.16
C ASP A 67 9.77 5.52 -15.52
N LYS A 68 9.67 4.75 -16.62
CA LYS A 68 10.16 5.16 -17.94
C LYS A 68 9.14 5.90 -18.80
N ASP A 69 7.85 5.76 -18.49
CA ASP A 69 6.78 6.11 -19.43
C ASP A 69 6.18 7.51 -19.20
N GLY A 70 6.68 8.30 -18.23
CA GLY A 70 6.26 9.69 -17.99
C GLY A 70 4.78 9.89 -17.61
N ARG A 71 3.96 8.82 -17.63
CA ARG A 71 2.54 8.81 -17.28
C ARG A 71 2.27 8.93 -15.78
N ARG A 72 3.32 9.02 -14.95
CA ARG A 72 3.22 9.26 -13.50
C ARG A 72 2.41 10.53 -13.18
N GLU A 73 2.48 11.55 -14.03
CA GLU A 73 1.93 12.89 -13.71
C GLU A 73 0.43 13.04 -13.99
N ALA A 74 -0.20 12.13 -14.74
CA ALA A 74 -1.55 12.37 -15.27
C ALA A 74 -2.70 11.72 -14.47
N GLN A 75 -2.45 10.71 -13.61
CA GLN A 75 -3.54 9.88 -13.05
C GLN A 75 -3.47 9.57 -11.55
N ALA A 76 -2.41 9.96 -10.83
CA ALA A 76 -2.34 9.80 -9.37
C ALA A 76 -2.21 11.16 -8.68
N PRO A 77 -3.22 11.64 -7.92
CA PRO A 77 -3.10 12.91 -7.20
C PRO A 77 -2.13 12.87 -6.00
N GLU A 78 -1.67 11.68 -5.58
CA GLU A 78 -0.82 11.49 -4.39
C GLU A 78 0.54 10.88 -4.71
N LEU A 79 1.59 11.43 -4.07
CA LEU A 79 2.95 10.91 -4.13
C LEU A 79 3.07 9.57 -3.38
N PHE A 80 3.59 8.55 -4.07
CA PHE A 80 3.89 7.28 -3.43
C PHE A 80 4.92 7.44 -2.32
N THR A 81 4.49 7.18 -1.10
CA THR A 81 5.32 7.16 0.11
C THR A 81 5.36 5.74 0.67
N PRO A 82 6.41 4.95 0.39
CA PRO A 82 6.49 3.52 0.74
C PRO A 82 6.24 3.23 2.23
N GLY A 83 6.73 4.12 3.10
CA GLY A 83 6.50 4.08 4.54
C GLY A 83 5.03 4.01 4.93
N PHE A 84 4.14 4.61 4.15
CA PHE A 84 2.70 4.64 4.40
C PHE A 84 1.97 3.54 3.63
N HIS A 85 2.28 3.39 2.33
CA HIS A 85 1.52 2.53 1.43
C HIS A 85 1.78 1.04 1.63
N ILE A 86 3.02 0.64 1.90
CA ILE A 86 3.34 -0.80 2.10
C ILE A 86 2.67 -1.36 3.36
N PRO A 87 2.73 -0.70 4.54
CA PRO A 87 1.97 -1.20 5.69
C PRO A 87 0.46 -1.07 5.54
N ALA A 88 -0.05 -0.10 4.76
CA ALA A 88 -1.47 -0.08 4.42
C ALA A 88 -1.88 -1.34 3.65
N VAL A 89 -1.08 -1.77 2.66
CA VAL A 89 -1.30 -3.05 1.97
C VAL A 89 -1.38 -4.20 2.97
N THR A 90 -0.49 -4.25 3.97
CA THR A 90 -0.53 -5.27 5.03
C THR A 90 -1.89 -5.28 5.75
N CYS A 91 -2.42 -4.11 6.15
CA CYS A 91 -3.74 -4.00 6.77
C CYS A 91 -4.85 -4.54 5.85
N TRP A 92 -4.83 -4.17 4.57
CA TRP A 92 -5.82 -4.61 3.59
C TRP A 92 -5.76 -6.13 3.37
N VAL A 93 -4.57 -6.69 3.20
CA VAL A 93 -4.38 -8.13 3.04
C VAL A 93 -4.84 -8.89 4.29
N LYS A 94 -4.48 -8.41 5.48
CA LYS A 94 -4.86 -9.04 6.75
C LYS A 94 -6.37 -9.22 6.88
N HIS A 95 -7.15 -8.18 6.59
CA HIS A 95 -8.60 -8.20 6.81
C HIS A 95 -9.39 -8.69 5.60
N THR A 96 -8.98 -8.31 4.38
CA THR A 96 -9.76 -8.56 3.15
C THR A 96 -9.14 -9.63 2.25
N GLY A 97 -7.92 -10.08 2.55
CA GLY A 97 -7.12 -10.93 1.66
C GLY A 97 -7.78 -12.24 1.27
N ARG A 98 -8.47 -12.92 2.19
CA ARG A 98 -9.17 -14.17 1.88
C ARG A 98 -10.24 -13.98 0.81
N LYS A 99 -11.04 -12.91 0.95
CA LYS A 99 -12.10 -12.59 -0.03
C LYS A 99 -11.50 -12.13 -1.36
N LEU A 100 -10.41 -11.36 -1.34
CA LEU A 100 -9.66 -11.01 -2.54
C LEU A 100 -9.25 -12.29 -3.28
N TYR A 101 -8.55 -13.19 -2.60
CA TYR A 101 -8.05 -14.44 -3.18
C TYR A 101 -9.17 -15.31 -3.74
N GLU A 102 -10.24 -15.56 -2.97
CA GLU A 102 -11.39 -16.34 -3.45
C GLU A 102 -12.08 -15.68 -4.66
N GLY A 103 -12.16 -14.35 -4.68
CA GLY A 103 -12.73 -13.59 -5.80
C GLY A 103 -11.90 -13.73 -7.09
N LEU A 104 -10.58 -13.74 -6.95
CA LEU A 104 -9.62 -13.97 -8.04
C LEU A 104 -9.71 -15.41 -8.56
N CYS A 105 -9.70 -16.41 -7.68
CA CYS A 105 -9.73 -17.83 -8.05
C CYS A 105 -11.06 -18.26 -8.68
N ASN A 106 -12.19 -17.79 -8.14
CA ASN A 106 -13.52 -18.23 -8.58
C ASN A 106 -14.02 -17.48 -9.83
N GLY A 107 -13.21 -16.57 -10.39
CA GLY A 107 -13.60 -15.78 -11.55
C GLY A 107 -14.81 -14.87 -11.31
N LYS A 108 -15.26 -14.70 -10.06
CA LYS A 108 -16.33 -13.75 -9.68
C LYS A 108 -15.94 -12.31 -10.01
N MET A 109 -14.65 -12.07 -10.27
CA MET A 109 -14.11 -10.80 -10.71
C MET A 109 -13.92 -10.67 -12.22
N LYS A 110 -14.24 -11.70 -13.03
CA LYS A 110 -14.18 -11.63 -14.51
C LYS A 110 -15.07 -10.55 -15.11
N ASN A 111 -16.16 -10.17 -14.44
CA ASN A 111 -17.08 -9.14 -14.90
C ASN A 111 -16.69 -7.72 -14.47
N ARG A 112 -15.64 -7.55 -13.64
CA ARG A 112 -15.01 -6.24 -13.46
C ARG A 112 -14.09 -6.04 -14.65
N HIS A 113 -14.69 -5.60 -15.76
CA HIS A 113 -14.02 -5.46 -17.04
C HIS A 113 -12.78 -4.57 -16.87
N PRO A 114 -11.60 -4.93 -17.43
CA PRO A 114 -10.39 -4.11 -17.41
C PRO A 114 -10.52 -2.69 -18.01
N ARG A 115 -11.70 -2.33 -18.53
CA ARG A 115 -12.02 -0.97 -19.00
C ARG A 115 -12.54 -0.05 -17.90
N ASP A 116 -13.09 -0.60 -16.81
CA ASP A 116 -13.54 0.18 -15.64
C ASP A 116 -12.43 0.39 -14.60
N ILE A 117 -11.30 -0.28 -14.81
CA ILE A 117 -10.13 -0.20 -13.95
C ILE A 117 -8.98 0.26 -14.85
N LEU A 118 -8.63 1.53 -14.70
CA LEU A 118 -7.52 2.30 -15.27
C LEU A 118 -6.64 1.55 -16.29
N SER A 119 -6.47 2.12 -17.48
CA SER A 119 -5.64 1.60 -18.59
C SER A 119 -4.16 1.34 -18.25
N THR A 120 -3.75 1.66 -17.02
CA THR A 120 -2.41 1.48 -16.44
C THR A 120 -2.26 0.16 -15.68
N LEU A 121 -3.30 -0.65 -15.58
CA LEU A 121 -3.20 -1.99 -15.00
C LEU A 121 -2.34 -2.93 -15.83
N LYS A 122 -1.56 -3.77 -15.13
CA LYS A 122 -0.85 -4.84 -15.78
C LYS A 122 -1.86 -5.82 -16.37
N HIS A 123 -1.64 -6.20 -17.63
CA HIS A 123 -2.49 -7.18 -18.28
C HIS A 123 -2.11 -8.58 -17.81
N PHE A 124 -3.09 -9.29 -17.28
CA PHE A 124 -3.02 -10.72 -16.97
C PHE A 124 -4.11 -11.44 -17.75
N ASP A 125 -3.80 -12.62 -18.27
CA ASP A 125 -4.75 -13.42 -19.03
C ASP A 125 -5.83 -14.00 -18.10
N HIS A 126 -5.48 -14.23 -16.83
CA HIS A 126 -6.32 -14.79 -15.79
C HIS A 126 -6.26 -14.01 -14.48
N PRO A 127 -7.41 -13.69 -13.85
CA PRO A 127 -7.43 -13.02 -12.55
C PRO A 127 -6.62 -13.70 -11.43
N ALA A 128 -6.48 -15.02 -11.47
CA ALA A 128 -5.71 -15.77 -10.50
C ALA A 128 -4.20 -15.40 -10.49
N GLU A 129 -3.69 -14.75 -11.54
CA GLU A 129 -2.28 -14.35 -11.65
C GLU A 129 -1.92 -13.12 -10.80
N TRP A 130 -2.91 -12.32 -10.39
CA TRP A 130 -2.66 -11.14 -9.54
C TRP A 130 -2.09 -11.51 -8.18
N TRP A 131 -2.64 -12.54 -7.53
CA TRP A 131 -2.21 -12.95 -6.18
C TRP A 131 -0.73 -13.35 -6.10
N PRO A 132 -0.22 -14.29 -6.93
CA PRO A 132 1.20 -14.64 -6.93
C PRO A 132 2.08 -13.44 -7.31
N PHE A 133 1.63 -12.57 -8.21
CA PHE A 133 2.36 -11.35 -8.57
C PHE A 133 2.51 -10.39 -7.38
N TRP A 134 1.42 -10.05 -6.67
CA TRP A 134 1.50 -9.16 -5.50
C TRP A 134 2.32 -9.76 -4.36
N LYS A 135 2.25 -11.07 -4.19
CA LYS A 135 3.10 -11.80 -3.24
C LYS A 135 4.57 -11.67 -3.60
N GLU A 136 4.93 -11.84 -4.88
CA GLU A 136 6.30 -11.65 -5.36
C GLU A 136 6.81 -10.23 -5.10
N ARG A 137 5.98 -9.22 -5.38
CA ARG A 137 6.31 -7.81 -5.07
C ARG A 137 6.55 -7.56 -3.59
N SER A 138 5.73 -8.17 -2.73
CA SER A 138 5.93 -8.08 -1.28
C SER A 138 7.25 -8.74 -0.84
N ILE A 139 7.66 -9.84 -1.48
CA ILE A 139 8.94 -10.52 -1.24
C ILE A 139 10.13 -9.64 -1.67
N GLU A 140 10.05 -8.98 -2.82
CA GLU A 140 11.08 -8.05 -3.29
C GLU A 140 11.29 -6.92 -2.27
N VAL A 141 10.19 -6.29 -1.83
CA VAL A 141 10.25 -5.22 -0.83
C VAL A 141 10.79 -5.73 0.51
N SER A 142 10.37 -6.90 0.98
CA SER A 142 10.82 -7.41 2.28
C SER A 142 12.32 -7.71 2.34
N LYS A 143 12.97 -7.97 1.20
CA LYS A 143 14.40 -8.29 1.13
C LYS A 143 15.27 -7.04 1.04
N ASP A 144 14.96 -6.16 0.10
CA ASP A 144 15.93 -5.18 -0.39
C ASP A 144 15.55 -3.72 -0.08
N TRP A 145 14.39 -3.47 0.55
CA TRP A 145 13.97 -2.09 0.83
C TRP A 145 14.85 -1.44 1.91
N PRO A 146 15.30 -0.17 1.77
CA PRO A 146 16.22 0.44 2.73
C PRO A 146 15.65 0.57 4.15
N ASP A 147 14.36 0.90 4.24
CA ASP A 147 13.64 1.13 5.49
C ASP A 147 13.17 -0.20 6.13
N GLU A 148 13.61 -0.47 7.36
CA GLU A 148 13.28 -1.70 8.09
C GLU A 148 11.79 -1.84 8.41
N PHE A 149 11.14 -0.73 8.75
CA PHE A 149 9.71 -0.74 9.04
C PHE A 149 8.90 -1.15 7.80
N VAL A 150 9.30 -0.66 6.62
CA VAL A 150 8.72 -1.07 5.34
C VAL A 150 8.99 -2.55 5.03
N ARG A 151 10.22 -3.04 5.24
CA ARG A 151 10.55 -4.47 5.03
C ARG A 151 9.69 -5.37 5.90
N ASN A 152 9.57 -5.05 7.19
CA ASN A 152 8.80 -5.83 8.16
C ASN A 152 7.31 -5.84 7.81
N ALA A 153 6.76 -4.72 7.35
CA ALA A 153 5.38 -4.63 6.89
C ALA A 153 5.14 -5.53 5.66
N ALA A 154 6.05 -5.50 4.68
CA ALA A 154 5.97 -6.34 3.48
C ALA A 154 6.09 -7.84 3.83
N GLU A 155 6.96 -8.20 4.77
CA GLU A 155 7.08 -9.58 5.25
C GLU A 155 5.76 -10.06 5.91
N GLN A 156 5.11 -9.21 6.70
CA GLN A 156 3.80 -9.53 7.28
C GLN A 156 2.71 -9.68 6.21
N ALA A 157 2.69 -8.81 5.20
CA ALA A 157 1.75 -8.94 4.08
C ALA A 157 1.96 -10.28 3.35
N MET A 158 3.21 -10.64 3.08
CA MET A 158 3.56 -11.93 2.50
C MET A 158 3.08 -13.10 3.36
N LYS A 159 3.30 -13.07 4.69
CA LYS A 159 2.83 -14.12 5.61
C LYS A 159 1.31 -14.28 5.53
N HIS A 160 0.56 -13.19 5.62
CA HIS A 160 -0.88 -13.23 5.46
C HIS A 160 -1.29 -13.80 4.09
N MET A 161 -0.62 -13.40 3.01
CA MET A 161 -0.89 -13.95 1.68
C MET A 161 -0.60 -15.45 1.57
N GLN A 162 0.42 -15.95 2.28
CA GLN A 162 0.75 -17.37 2.36
C GLN A 162 -0.30 -18.15 3.15
N ASP A 163 -0.77 -17.62 4.27
CA ASP A 163 -1.77 -18.27 5.13
C ASP A 163 -3.17 -18.37 4.47
N ILE A 164 -3.42 -17.53 3.47
CA ILE A 164 -4.68 -17.50 2.72
C ILE A 164 -4.70 -18.50 1.55
N ALA A 165 -3.56 -18.68 0.89
CA ALA A 165 -3.47 -19.31 -0.44
C ALA A 165 -3.43 -20.84 -0.42
#